data_AF-A0A4R8V5S6-F1
#
_entry.id   AF-A0A4R8V5S6-F1
#
_cell.length_a   1.000
_cell.length_b   1.000
_cell.length_c   1.000
_cell.angle_alpha   90.00
_cell.angle_beta   90.00
_cell.angle_gamma   90.00
#
_symmetry.space_group_name_H-M   'P 1'
#
loop_
_entity.id
_entity.type
_entity.pdbx_description
1 polymer ?
#
loop_
_entity_poly.entity_id
_entity_poly.type
_entity_poly.pdbx_seq_one_letter_code
_entity_poly.pdbx_strand_id
1 'polypeptide(L)'
;MVSNNKFSPSVANEIARTAMYICSNPDCLRLTGFETNEGRPRAIAEAAHISSASISGPPRVGVVNLPGTKTPVDLGSSANGVWLCRNCHKLIDADVTEYPSPLLEDWKKSHTARLRSLVGKDLEASLLILSQDRMYHREAHELLVELQDRRALFNDMAIEFPSEVQESVFVLRDKIRSLKGRVSFESESTLARTLDALAVAIRQFLR
;
A
#
# COMPACT_ATOMS: atom_id res chain seq x y z
N MET A 1 20.80 -0.84 -32.65
CA MET A 1 21.61 -0.51 -31.47
C MET A 1 20.66 -0.13 -30.35
N VAL A 2 20.54 -0.96 -29.31
CA VAL A 2 19.58 -0.78 -28.21
C VAL A 2 20.19 0.21 -27.22
N SER A 3 19.79 1.48 -27.27
CA SER A 3 20.20 2.48 -26.29
C SER A 3 19.55 2.16 -24.95
N ASN A 4 20.35 1.63 -24.02
CA ASN A 4 19.95 1.18 -22.67
C ASN A 4 19.30 2.32 -21.87
N ASN A 5 17.98 2.29 -21.73
CA ASN A 5 17.21 3.18 -20.84
C ASN A 5 17.28 2.68 -19.38
N LYS A 6 18.49 2.39 -18.89
CA LYS A 6 18.76 1.90 -17.53
C LYS A 6 19.51 2.96 -16.73
N PHE A 7 19.16 3.13 -15.47
CA PHE A 7 19.95 3.95 -14.54
C PHE A 7 21.39 3.44 -14.48
N SER A 8 22.34 4.36 -14.32
CA SER A 8 23.73 3.97 -14.04
C SER A 8 23.79 3.19 -12.72
N PRO A 9 24.80 2.30 -12.53
CA PRO A 9 24.93 1.56 -11.28
C PRO A 9 25.00 2.47 -10.04
N SER A 10 25.61 3.65 -10.16
CA SER A 10 25.68 4.64 -9.08
C SER A 10 24.29 5.16 -8.72
N VAL A 11 23.50 5.56 -9.72
CA VAL A 11 22.15 6.10 -9.51
C VAL A 11 21.20 5.02 -8.98
N ALA A 12 21.26 3.80 -9.52
CA ALA A 12 20.47 2.68 -9.03
C ALA A 12 20.78 2.37 -7.56
N ASN A 13 22.06 2.40 -7.17
CA ASN A 13 22.48 2.23 -5.78
C ASN A 13 22.00 3.38 -4.87
N GLU A 14 21.99 4.61 -5.36
CA GLU A 14 21.45 5.75 -4.63
C GLU A 14 19.95 5.55 -4.35
N ILE A 15 19.17 5.23 -5.39
CA ILE A 15 17.72 4.94 -5.28
C ILE A 15 17.47 3.81 -4.26
N ALA A 16 18.25 2.73 -4.33
CA ALA A 16 18.12 1.59 -3.43
C ALA A 16 18.41 1.97 -1.97
N ARG A 17 19.48 2.74 -1.73
CA ARG A 17 19.87 3.21 -0.39
C ARG A 17 18.85 4.18 0.20
N THR A 18 18.35 5.13 -0.60
CA THR A 18 17.30 6.05 -0.17
C THR A 18 16.03 5.29 0.23
N ALA A 19 15.69 4.22 -0.49
CA ALA A 19 14.58 3.35 -0.16
C ALA A 19 14.89 2.33 0.96
N MET A 20 16.09 2.36 1.55
CA MET A 20 16.59 1.39 2.54
C MET A 20 16.48 -0.07 2.08
N TYR A 21 16.59 -0.32 0.78
CA TYR A 21 16.33 -1.62 0.16
C TYR A 21 14.95 -2.20 0.48
N ILE A 22 13.95 -1.35 0.73
CA ILE A 22 12.56 -1.73 0.93
C ILE A 22 11.75 -1.33 -0.31
N CYS A 23 10.92 -2.24 -0.82
CA CYS A 23 10.04 -1.95 -1.95
C CYS A 23 9.14 -0.74 -1.65
N SER A 24 9.15 0.27 -2.52
CA SER A 24 8.38 1.51 -2.33
C SER A 24 6.90 1.39 -2.69
N ASN A 25 6.45 0.25 -3.22
CA ASN A 25 5.01 -0.02 -3.35
C ASN A 25 4.40 -0.11 -1.94
N PRO A 26 3.40 0.74 -1.60
CA PRO A 26 2.83 0.84 -0.26
C PRO A 26 2.20 -0.45 0.25
N ASP A 27 1.70 -1.31 -0.65
CA ASP A 27 1.10 -2.61 -0.32
C ASP A 27 2.13 -3.75 -0.23
N CYS A 28 3.35 -3.52 -0.69
CA CYS A 28 4.38 -4.55 -0.75
C CYS A 28 5.36 -4.48 0.43
N LEU A 29 6.06 -3.35 0.60
CA LEU A 29 7.08 -3.10 1.64
C LEU A 29 8.09 -4.22 1.90
N ARG A 30 8.33 -5.09 0.91
CA ARG A 30 9.23 -6.22 1.03
C ARG A 30 10.67 -5.72 1.25
N LEU A 31 11.37 -6.31 2.22
CA LEU A 31 12.84 -6.21 2.31
C LEU A 31 13.45 -6.90 1.10
N THR A 32 14.31 -6.18 0.37
CA THR A 32 14.81 -6.64 -0.92
C THR A 32 16.30 -6.97 -0.91
N GLY A 33 17.05 -6.43 0.05
CA GLY A 33 18.47 -6.71 0.24
C GLY A 33 18.70 -8.07 0.91
N PHE A 34 19.71 -8.79 0.47
CA PHE A 34 20.15 -10.04 1.08
C PHE A 34 21.66 -10.24 0.85
N GLU A 35 22.26 -11.13 1.63
CA GLU A 35 23.65 -11.56 1.43
C GLU A 35 23.67 -12.91 0.71
N THR A 36 24.64 -13.08 -0.19
CA THR A 36 24.91 -14.38 -0.83
C THR A 36 25.83 -15.24 0.05
N ASN A 37 25.92 -16.54 -0.23
CA ASN A 37 26.84 -17.45 0.49
C ASN A 37 28.32 -16.99 0.45
N GLU A 38 28.69 -16.16 -0.52
CA GLU A 38 30.03 -15.57 -0.64
C GLU A 38 30.21 -14.26 0.15
N GLY A 39 29.22 -13.84 0.96
CA GLY A 39 29.26 -12.57 1.68
C GLY A 39 29.00 -11.33 0.83
N ARG A 40 28.52 -11.49 -0.42
CA ARG A 40 28.25 -10.34 -1.31
C ARG A 40 26.80 -9.87 -1.17
N PRO A 41 26.56 -8.56 -0.99
CA PRO A 41 25.21 -8.01 -0.96
C PRO A 41 24.57 -8.10 -2.34
N ARG A 42 23.29 -8.47 -2.37
CA ARG A 42 22.44 -8.52 -3.55
C ARG A 42 21.05 -8.01 -3.22
N ALA A 43 20.26 -7.75 -4.24
CA ALA A 43 18.85 -7.40 -4.07
C ALA A 43 17.95 -8.14 -5.07
N ILE A 44 16.74 -8.48 -4.62
CA ILE A 44 15.64 -8.99 -5.46
C ILE A 44 14.75 -7.85 -6.00
N ALA A 45 15.38 -6.71 -6.31
CA ALA A 45 14.74 -5.45 -6.65
C ALA A 45 15.57 -4.65 -7.64
N GLU A 46 14.89 -3.74 -8.33
CA GLU A 46 15.44 -2.93 -9.42
C GLU A 46 14.88 -1.50 -9.34
N ALA A 47 15.64 -0.54 -9.86
CA ALA A 47 15.22 0.85 -9.94
C ALA A 47 14.35 1.05 -11.19
N ALA A 48 13.08 1.41 -10.98
CA ALA A 48 12.14 1.73 -12.03
C ALA A 48 12.10 3.23 -12.32
N HIS A 49 11.85 3.61 -13.56
CA HIS A 49 11.65 5.02 -13.93
C HIS A 49 10.21 5.44 -13.64
N ILE A 50 10.04 6.57 -12.96
CA ILE A 50 8.75 7.20 -12.68
C ILE A 50 8.18 7.82 -13.96
N SER A 51 8.99 8.63 -14.65
CA SER A 51 8.70 9.18 -15.96
C SER A 51 9.62 8.56 -17.00
N SER A 52 9.07 8.13 -18.13
CA SER A 52 9.84 7.62 -19.27
C SER A 52 9.64 8.53 -20.48
N ALA A 53 10.74 8.97 -21.11
CA ALA A 53 10.67 9.68 -22.40
C ALA A 53 10.87 8.74 -23.61
N SER A 54 10.82 7.42 -23.37
CA SER A 54 11.25 6.43 -24.34
C SER A 54 10.17 6.08 -25.36
N ILE A 55 10.59 5.94 -26.62
CA ILE A 55 9.86 5.35 -27.74
C ILE A 55 9.80 3.81 -27.64
N SER A 56 10.66 3.18 -26.81
CA SER A 56 10.89 1.72 -26.78
C SER A 56 10.55 1.03 -25.44
N GLY A 57 9.93 1.74 -24.49
CA GLY A 57 9.33 1.18 -23.28
C GLY A 57 7.91 1.72 -23.10
N PRO A 58 7.09 1.19 -22.18
CA PRO A 58 5.74 1.70 -21.97
C PRO A 58 5.80 3.21 -21.66
N PRO A 59 5.19 4.07 -22.49
CA PRO A 59 5.30 5.51 -22.32
C PRO A 59 4.56 5.93 -21.05
N ARG A 60 5.28 6.47 -20.06
CA ARG A 60 4.68 7.09 -18.88
C ARG A 60 4.73 8.60 -19.02
N VAL A 61 3.59 9.20 -19.33
CA VAL A 61 3.44 10.66 -19.38
C VAL A 61 3.19 11.17 -17.96
N GLY A 62 4.19 11.80 -17.35
CA GLY A 62 4.06 12.50 -16.07
C GLY A 62 3.65 13.97 -16.25
N VAL A 63 3.30 14.63 -15.14
CA VAL A 63 2.92 16.08 -15.11
C VAL A 63 4.01 16.97 -15.72
N VAL A 64 5.27 16.53 -15.60
CA VAL A 64 6.48 17.17 -16.15
C VAL A 64 6.67 16.97 -17.65
N ASN A 65 5.93 16.04 -18.27
CA ASN A 65 5.94 15.78 -19.71
C ASN A 65 4.67 16.33 -20.42
N LEU A 66 3.80 17.05 -19.70
CA LEU A 66 2.62 17.68 -20.31
C LEU A 66 3.01 18.91 -21.16
N PRO A 67 2.32 19.17 -22.29
CA PRO A 67 2.55 20.38 -23.08
C PRO A 67 2.32 21.63 -22.22
N GLY A 68 3.38 22.42 -21.97
CA GLY A 68 3.33 23.67 -21.20
C GLY A 68 4.03 23.62 -19.83
N THR A 69 4.36 22.44 -19.31
CA THR A 69 5.11 22.27 -18.05
C THR A 69 6.56 21.87 -18.35
N LYS A 70 7.35 22.79 -18.92
CA LYS A 70 8.77 22.55 -19.21
C LYS A 70 9.64 22.67 -17.95
N THR A 71 9.62 21.66 -17.09
CA THR A 71 10.73 21.43 -16.15
C THR A 71 11.48 20.19 -16.64
N PRO A 72 12.72 20.30 -17.16
CA PRO A 72 13.48 19.13 -17.58
C PRO A 72 13.76 18.25 -16.36
N VAL A 73 13.04 17.14 -16.22
CA VAL A 73 13.46 16.09 -15.30
C VAL A 73 14.60 15.35 -15.98
N ASP A 74 15.77 15.36 -15.33
CA ASP A 74 16.86 14.48 -15.73
C ASP A 74 16.38 13.02 -15.55
N LEU A 75 16.07 12.38 -16.68
CA LEU A 75 15.51 11.03 -16.71
C LEU A 75 16.47 10.00 -16.11
N GLY A 76 17.77 10.30 -16.12
CA GLY A 76 18.82 9.47 -15.54
C GLY A 76 19.12 9.77 -14.07
N SER A 77 18.46 10.76 -13.46
CA SER A 77 18.65 11.13 -12.05
C SER A 77 17.90 10.20 -11.11
N SER A 78 18.44 10.02 -9.90
CA SER A 78 17.77 9.33 -8.80
C SER A 78 16.41 9.95 -8.45
N ALA A 79 16.19 11.23 -8.76
CA ALA A 79 14.92 11.92 -8.62
C ALA A 79 13.80 11.26 -9.44
N ASN A 80 14.11 10.74 -10.62
CA ASN A 80 13.16 10.04 -11.50
C ASN A 80 13.04 8.53 -11.20
N GLY A 81 13.74 8.03 -10.19
CA GLY A 81 13.75 6.61 -9.85
C GLY A 81 12.88 6.26 -8.65
N VAL A 82 12.27 5.07 -8.68
CA VAL A 82 11.59 4.43 -7.55
C VAL A 82 12.12 3.00 -7.38
N TRP A 83 12.33 2.55 -6.13
CA TRP A 83 12.88 1.22 -5.84
C TRP A 83 11.77 0.19 -5.68
N LEU A 84 11.77 -0.86 -6.51
CA LEU A 84 10.71 -1.87 -6.50
C LEU A 84 11.27 -3.29 -6.53
N CYS A 85 10.66 -4.21 -5.78
CA CYS A 85 10.94 -5.63 -5.96
C CYS A 85 10.58 -6.06 -7.39
N ARG A 86 11.21 -7.14 -7.90
CA ARG A 86 10.99 -7.59 -9.29
C ARG A 86 9.51 -7.77 -9.67
N ASN A 87 8.69 -8.25 -8.73
CA ASN A 87 7.25 -8.42 -8.97
C ASN A 87 6.53 -7.08 -9.13
N CYS A 88 6.77 -6.11 -8.24
CA CYS A 88 6.16 -4.79 -8.32
C CYS A 88 6.70 -4.00 -9.53
N HIS A 89 7.98 -4.15 -9.87
CA HIS A 89 8.55 -3.54 -11.07
C HIS A 89 7.83 -4.06 -12.32
N LYS A 90 7.63 -5.38 -12.43
CA LYS A 90 6.90 -5.97 -13.55
C LYS A 90 5.43 -5.55 -13.57
N LEU A 91 4.79 -5.46 -12.39
CA LEU A 91 3.40 -5.05 -12.24
C LEU A 91 3.16 -3.65 -12.85
N ILE A 92 3.96 -2.67 -12.44
CA ILE A 92 3.76 -1.30 -12.93
C ILE A 92 4.00 -1.22 -14.44
N ASP A 93 4.96 -1.98 -14.98
CA ASP A 93 5.31 -1.97 -16.40
C ASP A 93 4.28 -2.68 -17.27
N ALA A 94 3.53 -3.63 -16.70
CA ALA A 94 2.46 -4.33 -17.39
C ALA A 94 1.21 -3.45 -17.59
N ASP A 95 0.92 -2.54 -16.67
CA ASP A 95 -0.24 -1.64 -16.76
C ASP A 95 0.13 -0.18 -16.43
N VAL A 96 0.51 0.58 -17.45
CA VAL A 96 0.85 2.01 -17.24
C VAL A 96 -0.36 2.87 -16.92
N THR A 97 -1.55 2.44 -17.33
CA THR A 97 -2.79 3.19 -17.13
C THR A 97 -3.22 3.12 -15.67
N GLU A 98 -3.09 1.95 -15.05
CA GLU A 98 -3.32 1.75 -13.62
C GLU A 98 -2.20 2.35 -12.77
N TYR A 99 -0.95 2.34 -13.26
CA TYR A 99 0.23 2.83 -12.54
C TYR A 99 0.88 4.07 -13.20
N PRO A 100 0.19 5.22 -13.29
CA PRO A 100 0.73 6.40 -13.97
C PRO A 100 1.84 7.07 -13.14
N SER A 101 2.67 7.92 -13.76
CA SER A 101 3.79 8.60 -13.09
C SER A 101 3.42 9.33 -11.79
N PRO A 102 2.29 10.08 -11.70
CA PRO A 102 1.91 10.74 -10.46
C PRO A 102 1.74 9.77 -9.28
N LEU A 103 1.18 8.58 -9.54
CA LEU A 103 1.04 7.53 -8.53
C LEU A 103 2.41 7.04 -8.04
N LEU A 104 3.35 6.83 -8.97
CA LEU A 104 4.71 6.37 -8.63
C LEU A 104 5.51 7.45 -7.87
N GLU A 105 5.29 8.73 -8.18
CA GLU A 105 5.82 9.85 -7.38
C GLU A 105 5.28 9.83 -5.95
N ASP A 106 3.97 9.60 -5.81
CA ASP A 106 3.32 9.53 -4.50
C ASP A 106 3.79 8.32 -3.70
N TRP A 107 4.00 7.17 -4.35
CA TRP A 107 4.63 6.00 -3.72
C TRP A 107 6.02 6.34 -3.17
N LYS A 108 6.86 6.98 -3.97
CA LYS A 108 8.20 7.40 -3.53
C LYS A 108 8.15 8.39 -2.37
N LYS A 109 7.27 9.40 -2.44
CA LYS A 109 7.10 10.41 -1.37
C LYS A 109 6.61 9.75 -0.08
N SER A 110 5.56 8.95 -0.16
CA SER A 110 4.98 8.22 0.97
C SER A 110 5.99 7.27 1.60
N HIS A 111 6.72 6.49 0.79
CA HIS A 111 7.80 5.62 1.25
C HIS A 111 8.88 6.38 2.03
N THR A 112 9.31 7.53 1.51
CA THR A 112 10.33 8.36 2.17
C THR A 112 9.81 8.95 3.49
N ALA A 113 8.56 9.42 3.52
CA ALA A 113 7.93 9.94 4.73
C ALA A 113 7.80 8.84 5.81
N ARG A 114 7.40 7.64 5.40
CA ARG A 114 7.35 6.44 6.24
C ARG A 114 8.71 6.10 6.82
N LEU A 115 9.76 6.00 5.99
CA LEU A 115 11.11 5.70 6.49
C LEU A 115 11.62 6.78 7.47
N ARG A 116 11.31 8.06 7.22
CA ARG A 116 11.68 9.16 8.12
C ARG A 116 11.02 9.04 9.50
N SER A 117 9.78 8.54 9.57
CA SER A 117 9.11 8.36 10.86
C SER A 117 9.74 7.25 11.72
N LEU A 118 10.52 6.36 11.12
CA LEU A 118 11.22 5.27 11.80
C LEU A 118 12.62 5.67 12.32
N VAL A 119 13.15 6.82 11.92
CA VAL A 119 14.51 7.25 12.30
C VAL A 119 14.61 7.39 13.82
N GLY A 120 15.68 6.81 14.39
CA GLY A 120 15.95 6.84 15.83
C GLY A 120 15.14 5.82 16.65
N LYS A 121 14.31 5.01 16.00
CA LYS A 121 13.56 3.93 16.65
C LYS A 121 14.31 2.61 16.48
N ASP A 122 14.18 1.74 17.47
CA ASP A 122 14.62 0.36 17.31
C ASP A 122 13.70 -0.41 16.35
N LEU A 123 14.08 -1.65 16.04
CA LEU A 123 13.35 -2.48 15.10
C LEU A 123 11.94 -2.83 15.60
N GLU A 124 11.77 -3.04 16.90
CA GLU A 124 10.49 -3.41 17.50
C GLU A 124 9.48 -2.26 17.39
N ALA A 125 9.85 -1.06 17.83
CA ALA A 125 9.04 0.14 17.70
C ALA A 125 8.75 0.48 16.23
N SER A 126 9.71 0.25 15.34
CA SER A 126 9.53 0.47 13.90
C SER A 126 8.47 -0.47 13.32
N LEU A 127 8.51 -1.75 13.68
CA LEU A 127 7.52 -2.74 13.23
C LEU A 127 6.12 -2.43 13.74
N LEU A 128 5.99 -1.95 14.98
CA LEU A 128 4.71 -1.51 15.53
C LEU A 128 4.14 -0.36 14.72
N ILE A 129 4.91 0.69 14.44
CA ILE A 129 4.45 1.84 13.63
C ILE A 129 4.03 1.39 12.22
N LEU A 130 4.85 0.56 11.58
CA LEU A 130 4.54 0.03 10.24
C LEU A 130 3.27 -0.83 10.22
N SER A 131 2.95 -1.50 11.33
CA SER A 131 1.71 -2.29 11.45
C SER A 131 0.45 -1.41 11.45
N GLN A 132 0.57 -0.16 11.93
CA GLN A 132 -0.54 0.79 11.98
C GLN A 132 -0.90 1.34 10.58
N ASP A 133 0.07 1.34 9.66
CA ASP A 133 -0.03 1.87 8.30
C ASP A 133 -0.48 0.82 7.26
N ARG A 134 -0.94 -0.36 7.72
CA ARG A 134 -1.49 -1.40 6.84
C ARG A 134 -2.78 -0.89 6.19
N MET A 135 -2.84 -0.96 4.86
CA MET A 135 -4.10 -0.90 4.15
C MET A 135 -4.87 -2.18 4.47
N TYR A 136 -5.82 -2.09 5.39
CA TYR A 136 -6.63 -3.18 5.91
C TYR A 136 -7.58 -3.81 4.87
N HIS A 137 -7.12 -4.02 3.63
CA HIS A 137 -7.93 -4.52 2.51
C HIS A 137 -8.54 -5.89 2.82
N ARG A 138 -7.79 -6.77 3.47
CA ARG A 138 -8.29 -8.10 3.86
C ARG A 138 -9.40 -7.98 4.91
N GLU A 139 -9.16 -7.19 5.96
CA GLU A 139 -10.12 -6.98 7.04
C GLU A 139 -11.35 -6.22 6.54
N ALA A 140 -11.18 -5.27 5.62
CA ALA A 140 -12.28 -4.56 4.98
C ALA A 140 -13.11 -5.50 4.10
N HIS A 141 -12.47 -6.36 3.31
CA HIS A 141 -13.17 -7.39 2.54
C HIS A 141 -13.92 -8.37 3.45
N GLU A 142 -13.29 -8.84 4.52
CA GLU A 142 -13.93 -9.71 5.51
C GLU A 142 -15.14 -9.03 6.17
N LEU A 143 -15.03 -7.76 6.54
CA LEU A 143 -16.15 -6.98 7.03
C LEU A 143 -17.31 -6.93 6.02
N LEU A 144 -17.02 -6.66 4.74
CA LEU A 144 -18.04 -6.59 3.69
C LEU A 144 -18.76 -7.94 3.53
N VAL A 145 -18.03 -9.05 3.54
CA VAL A 145 -18.60 -10.40 3.47
C VAL A 145 -19.54 -10.65 4.65
N GLU A 146 -19.14 -10.25 5.87
CA GLU A 146 -20.01 -10.41 7.03
C GLU A 146 -21.29 -9.59 6.97
N LEU A 147 -21.22 -8.37 6.43
CA LEU A 147 -22.40 -7.52 6.31
C LEU A 147 -23.35 -8.04 5.24
N GLN A 148 -22.85 -8.56 4.12
CA GLN A 148 -23.67 -9.00 2.98
C GLN A 148 -24.56 -10.20 3.29
N ASP A 149 -24.14 -11.09 4.19
CA ASP A 149 -24.87 -12.35 4.46
C ASP A 149 -26.00 -12.19 5.51
N ARG A 150 -26.41 -10.96 5.83
CA ARG A 150 -27.38 -10.68 6.91
C ARG A 150 -28.56 -9.87 6.42
N ARG A 151 -29.64 -10.58 6.09
CA ARG A 151 -30.92 -10.01 5.62
C ARG A 151 -31.47 -8.91 6.54
N ALA A 152 -31.31 -9.09 7.86
CA ALA A 152 -31.74 -8.13 8.87
C ALA A 152 -31.11 -6.72 8.73
N LEU A 153 -30.01 -6.58 7.97
CA LEU A 153 -29.37 -5.29 7.70
C LEU A 153 -29.96 -4.55 6.49
N PHE A 154 -30.73 -5.23 5.65
CA PHE A 154 -31.17 -4.70 4.35
C PHE A 154 -32.69 -4.76 4.13
N ASN A 155 -33.41 -5.58 4.91
CA ASN A 155 -34.84 -5.78 4.80
C ASN A 155 -35.62 -5.12 5.94
N ASP A 156 -36.92 -4.96 5.76
CA ASP A 156 -37.82 -4.45 6.80
C ASP A 156 -37.86 -5.43 7.99
N MET A 157 -37.72 -4.91 9.21
CA MET A 157 -37.81 -5.69 10.45
C MET A 157 -39.18 -6.38 10.59
N ALA A 158 -40.23 -5.85 9.97
CA ALA A 158 -41.58 -6.42 10.01
C ALA A 158 -41.68 -7.82 9.35
N ILE A 159 -40.73 -8.18 8.49
CA ILE A 159 -40.69 -9.50 7.81
C ILE A 159 -39.62 -10.44 8.37
N GLU A 160 -38.95 -10.05 9.45
CA GLU A 160 -37.90 -10.83 10.11
C GLU A 160 -38.40 -11.49 11.41
N PHE A 161 -37.71 -12.54 11.84
CA PHE A 161 -37.98 -13.21 13.12
C PHE A 161 -37.10 -12.61 14.23
N PRO A 162 -37.66 -11.97 15.28
CA PRO A 162 -36.87 -11.22 16.25
C PRO A 162 -35.76 -12.01 16.95
N SER A 163 -35.99 -13.27 17.32
CA SER A 163 -34.98 -14.14 17.95
C SER A 163 -33.79 -14.42 17.02
N GLU A 164 -34.07 -14.71 15.75
CA GLU A 164 -33.04 -14.99 14.74
C GLU A 164 -32.23 -13.74 14.41
N VAL A 165 -32.88 -12.57 14.37
CA VAL A 165 -32.21 -11.28 14.22
C VAL A 165 -31.26 -11.05 15.40
N GLN A 166 -31.73 -11.29 16.62
CA GLN A 166 -30.93 -11.10 17.82
C GLN A 166 -29.68 -11.99 17.82
N GLU A 167 -29.82 -13.28 17.50
CA GLU A 167 -28.70 -14.22 17.34
C GLU A 167 -27.73 -13.76 16.24
N SER A 168 -28.24 -13.38 15.07
CA SER A 168 -27.44 -12.86 13.97
C SER A 168 -26.62 -11.62 14.36
N VAL A 169 -27.20 -10.72 15.15
CA VAL A 169 -26.54 -9.51 15.65
C VAL A 169 -25.50 -9.84 16.73
N PHE A 170 -25.73 -10.84 17.59
CA PHE A 170 -24.70 -11.32 18.52
C PHE A 170 -23.49 -11.90 17.78
N VAL A 171 -23.70 -12.74 16.77
CA VAL A 171 -22.61 -13.26 15.94
C VAL A 171 -21.85 -12.11 15.26
N LEU A 172 -22.57 -11.12 14.71
CA LEU A 172 -21.95 -9.96 14.08
C LEU A 172 -21.09 -9.16 15.09
N ARG A 173 -21.56 -9.00 16.33
CA ARG A 173 -20.82 -8.33 17.40
C ARG A 173 -19.45 -8.98 17.63
N ASP A 174 -19.41 -10.30 17.73
CA ASP A 174 -18.18 -11.03 18.00
C ASP A 174 -17.19 -10.96 16.84
N LYS A 175 -17.69 -11.03 15.61
CA LYS A 175 -16.87 -10.87 14.40
C LYS A 175 -16.28 -9.47 14.30
N ILE A 176 -17.08 -8.42 14.56
CA ILE A 176 -16.58 -7.04 14.59
C ILE A 176 -15.54 -6.85 15.69
N ARG A 177 -15.75 -7.43 16.87
CA ARG A 177 -14.75 -7.39 17.95
C ARG A 177 -13.43 -8.06 17.54
N SER A 178 -13.50 -9.21 16.88
CA SER A 178 -12.32 -9.91 16.34
C SER A 178 -11.59 -9.09 15.28
N LEU A 179 -12.32 -8.52 14.32
CA LEU A 179 -11.77 -7.61 13.30
C LEU A 179 -11.10 -6.40 13.93
N LYS A 180 -11.73 -5.77 14.92
CA LYS A 180 -11.14 -4.65 15.67
C LYS A 180 -9.83 -5.01 16.37
N GLY A 181 -9.69 -6.24 16.88
CA GLY A 181 -8.43 -6.68 17.49
C GLY A 181 -7.27 -6.81 16.48
N ARG A 182 -7.57 -6.91 15.18
CA ARG A 182 -6.59 -7.00 14.09
C ARG A 182 -6.30 -5.66 13.42
N VAL A 183 -7.14 -4.65 13.66
CA VAL A 183 -6.98 -3.29 13.18
C VAL A 183 -6.35 -2.45 14.30
N SER A 184 -5.29 -1.69 14.03
CA SER A 184 -4.62 -0.90 15.07
C SER A 184 -5.60 0.07 15.74
N PHE A 185 -5.66 0.02 17.07
CA PHE A 185 -6.54 0.83 17.92
C PHE A 185 -6.30 2.34 17.76
N GLU A 186 -5.10 2.73 17.37
CA GLU A 186 -4.71 4.14 17.19
C GLU A 186 -4.77 4.58 15.72
N SER A 187 -5.19 3.71 14.78
CA SER A 187 -5.22 4.11 13.37
C SER A 187 -6.38 5.07 13.10
N GLU A 188 -6.10 6.22 12.48
CA GLU A 188 -7.13 7.09 11.87
C GLU A 188 -7.77 6.49 10.61
N SER A 189 -7.56 5.20 10.36
CA SER A 189 -8.00 4.52 9.16
C SER A 189 -9.53 4.53 9.06
N THR A 190 -10.05 4.65 7.83
CA THR A 190 -11.49 4.58 7.59
C THR A 190 -12.09 3.28 8.13
N LEU A 191 -11.37 2.15 8.02
CA LEU A 191 -11.85 0.87 8.55
C LEU A 191 -11.97 0.88 10.07
N ALA A 192 -10.96 1.39 10.80
CA ALA A 192 -11.00 1.48 12.26
C ALA A 192 -12.23 2.29 12.73
N ARG A 193 -12.42 3.49 12.18
CA ARG A 193 -13.59 4.34 12.49
C ARG A 193 -14.92 3.66 12.17
N THR A 194 -14.97 2.93 11.06
CA THR A 194 -16.19 2.19 10.64
C THR A 194 -16.50 1.06 11.62
N LEU A 195 -15.50 0.27 12.00
CA LEU A 195 -15.66 -0.82 12.97
C LEU A 195 -16.07 -0.28 14.36
N ASP A 196 -15.57 0.89 14.77
CA ASP A 196 -15.99 1.57 15.99
C ASP A 196 -17.47 1.99 15.94
N ALA A 197 -17.90 2.62 14.85
CA ALA A 197 -19.27 3.04 14.66
C ALA A 197 -20.24 1.84 14.68
N LEU A 198 -19.90 0.74 13.99
CA LEU A 198 -20.70 -0.49 14.00
C LEU A 198 -20.78 -1.11 15.41
N ALA A 199 -19.67 -1.13 16.15
CA ALA A 199 -19.66 -1.64 17.52
C ALA A 199 -20.51 -0.79 18.49
N VAL A 200 -20.69 0.50 18.22
CA VAL A 200 -21.63 1.36 18.96
C VAL A 200 -23.07 1.04 18.56
N ALA A 201 -23.37 0.99 17.26
CA ALA A 201 -24.71 0.70 16.75
C ALA A 201 -25.25 -0.64 17.24
N ILE A 202 -24.44 -1.71 17.18
CA ILE A 202 -24.83 -3.05 17.67
C ILE A 202 -25.12 -3.02 19.17
N ARG A 203 -24.31 -2.31 19.96
CA ARG A 203 -24.57 -2.17 21.40
C ARG A 203 -25.86 -1.42 21.71
N GLN A 204 -26.26 -0.46 20.87
CA GLN A 204 -27.52 0.26 21.04
C GLN A 204 -28.70 -0.61 20.63
N PHE A 205 -28.57 -1.42 19.58
CA PHE A 205 -29.61 -2.33 19.13
C PHE A 205 -29.89 -3.47 20.12
N LEU A 206 -28.85 -4.01 20.77
CA LEU A 206 -28.97 -5.11 21.74
C LEU A 206 -29.38 -4.66 23.16
N ARG A 207 -29.68 -3.38 23.36
CA ARG A 207 -30.21 -2.84 24.64
C ARG A 207 -31.72 -2.89 24.64
#